data_AF-A0A3N2ETY5-F1
#
_entry.id   AF-A0A3N2ETY5-F1
#
_cell.length_a   1.000
_cell.length_b   1.000
_cell.length_c   1.000
_cell.angle_alpha   90.00
_cell.angle_beta   90.00
_cell.angle_gamma   90.00
#
_symmetry.space_group_name_H-M   'P 1'
#
loop_
_entity.id
_entity.type
_entity.pdbx_description
1 polymer ?
#
loop_
_entity_poly.entity_id
_entity_poly.type
_entity_poly.pdbx_seq_one_letter_code
_entity_poly.pdbx_strand_id
1 'polypeptide(L)'
;MVTDTHYHLALNELAKLHSLPPEQKLNTIFRITTLYEQNITNWYKNEVKKKRRLSVLLLLAILIIMVAIGSIQILKLPFINDVDTKLLFTQISLGLLTLAVLLFTADRAFRITGGWMNYINTMIVIETRHAEFIAEWIKNDGTQHQQPTEHYRQATEIAAAFINAIHLAQLQETQSWSTQLTESIKQLDSLMIKKQQEKNGN
;
A
#
# COMPACT_ATOMS: atom_id res chain seq x y z
N MET A 1 -2.94 6.68 8.52
CA MET A 1 -3.50 8.03 8.69
C MET A 1 -2.38 9.07 8.60
N VAL A 2 -1.80 9.25 7.40
CA VAL A 2 -0.86 10.36 7.09
C VAL A 2 -1.34 11.13 5.84
N THR A 3 -2.24 10.54 5.05
CA THR A 3 -2.82 11.10 3.83
C THR A 3 -3.60 12.41 4.06
N ASP A 4 -4.24 12.59 5.22
CA ASP A 4 -4.98 13.83 5.54
C ASP A 4 -4.05 15.06 5.56
N THR A 5 -2.76 14.90 5.87
CA THR A 5 -1.85 16.07 5.92
C THR A 5 -1.55 16.67 4.56
N HIS A 6 -1.39 15.86 3.51
CA HIS A 6 -0.99 16.39 2.19
C HIS A 6 -2.16 17.10 1.49
N TYR A 7 -3.36 16.53 1.57
CA TYR A 7 -4.56 17.10 0.94
C TYR A 7 -4.96 18.43 1.60
N HIS A 8 -5.02 18.46 2.94
CA HIS A 8 -5.33 19.70 3.67
C HIS A 8 -4.25 20.77 3.47
N LEU A 9 -2.98 20.38 3.35
CA LEU A 9 -1.90 21.33 3.07
C LEU A 9 -2.06 21.94 1.67
N ALA A 10 -2.35 21.14 0.65
CA ALA A 10 -2.60 21.66 -0.70
C ALA A 10 -3.83 22.60 -0.73
N LEU A 11 -4.94 22.22 -0.09
CA LEU A 11 -6.13 23.07 0.01
C LEU A 11 -5.86 24.38 0.76
N ASN A 12 -5.08 24.34 1.83
CA ASN A 12 -4.76 25.53 2.61
C ASN A 12 -3.85 26.48 1.82
N GLU A 13 -2.89 25.95 1.06
CA GLU A 13 -2.06 26.76 0.15
C GLU A 13 -2.89 27.35 -1.00
N LEU A 14 -3.82 26.59 -1.56
CA LEU A 14 -4.76 27.11 -2.57
C LEU A 14 -5.70 28.17 -1.99
N ALA A 15 -6.15 28.02 -0.75
CA ALA A 15 -7.00 29.00 -0.09
C ALA A 15 -6.30 30.37 0.02
N LYS A 16 -4.97 30.42 0.10
CA LYS A 16 -4.17 31.66 0.14
C LYS A 16 -4.07 32.38 -1.21
N LEU A 17 -4.54 31.79 -2.32
CA LEU A 17 -4.49 32.43 -3.65
C LEU A 17 -5.27 33.74 -3.75
N HIS A 18 -6.27 33.96 -2.88
CA HIS A 18 -7.06 35.19 -2.90
C HIS A 18 -6.24 36.46 -2.61
N SER A 19 -5.12 36.35 -1.89
CA SER A 19 -4.27 37.48 -1.50
C SER A 19 -3.16 37.81 -2.50
N LEU A 20 -2.99 37.01 -3.56
CA LEU A 20 -1.88 37.16 -4.51
C LEU A 20 -2.26 38.05 -5.72
N PRO A 21 -1.27 38.73 -6.34
CA PRO A 21 -1.45 39.47 -7.59
C PRO A 21 -1.87 38.54 -8.74
N PRO A 22 -2.74 38.97 -9.68
CA PRO A 22 -3.25 38.15 -10.77
C PRO A 22 -2.15 37.48 -11.62
N GLU A 23 -1.05 38.18 -11.90
CA GLU A 23 0.07 37.64 -12.67
C GLU A 23 0.77 36.44 -12.00
N GLN A 24 0.66 36.30 -10.67
CA GLN A 24 1.31 35.24 -9.91
C GLN A 24 0.38 34.06 -9.62
N LYS A 25 -0.94 34.23 -9.75
CA LYS A 25 -1.92 33.20 -9.33
C LYS A 25 -1.79 31.91 -10.14
N LEU A 26 -1.66 32.02 -11.47
CA LEU A 26 -1.54 30.86 -12.37
C LEU A 26 -0.29 30.03 -12.07
N ASN A 27 0.87 30.67 -11.97
CA ASN A 27 2.12 29.99 -11.62
C ASN A 27 2.03 29.35 -10.23
N THR A 28 1.41 30.05 -9.28
CA THR A 28 1.23 29.55 -7.92
C THR A 28 0.32 28.32 -7.88
N ILE A 29 -0.81 28.31 -8.60
CA ILE A 29 -1.67 27.13 -8.75
C ILE A 29 -0.86 25.95 -9.29
N PHE A 30 -0.19 26.14 -10.42
CA PHE A 30 0.61 25.08 -11.04
C PHE A 30 1.65 24.51 -10.08
N ARG A 31 2.37 25.40 -9.39
CA ARG A 31 3.41 25.03 -8.42
C ARG A 31 2.84 24.26 -7.24
N ILE A 32 1.75 24.72 -6.63
CA ILE A 32 1.11 24.04 -5.50
C ILE A 32 0.66 22.64 -5.92
N THR A 33 0.01 22.54 -7.08
CA THR A 33 -0.50 21.28 -7.61
C THR A 33 0.64 20.27 -7.90
N THR A 34 1.74 20.74 -8.49
CA THR A 34 2.92 19.91 -8.77
C THR A 34 3.63 19.50 -7.47
N LEU A 35 3.76 20.40 -6.50
CA LEU A 35 4.35 20.08 -5.19
C LEU A 35 3.50 19.05 -4.42
N TYR A 36 2.17 19.15 -4.53
CA TYR A 36 1.24 18.20 -3.94
C TYR A 36 1.45 16.79 -4.50
N GLU A 37 1.52 16.66 -5.83
CA GLU A 37 1.85 15.39 -6.51
C GLU A 37 3.18 14.83 -6.02
N GLN A 38 4.25 15.63 -6.08
CA GLN A 38 5.60 15.19 -5.70
C GLN A 38 5.65 14.69 -4.26
N ASN A 39 5.02 15.42 -3.33
CA ASN A 39 5.00 15.05 -1.92
C ASN A 39 4.27 13.72 -1.70
N ILE A 40 3.11 13.54 -2.34
CA ILE A 40 2.36 12.29 -2.26
C ILE A 40 3.14 11.14 -2.88
N THR A 41 3.65 11.30 -4.10
CA THR A 41 4.42 10.27 -4.80
C THR A 41 5.67 9.87 -4.00
N ASN A 42 6.37 10.84 -3.38
CA ASN A 42 7.51 10.55 -2.52
C ASN A 42 7.10 9.79 -1.25
N TRP A 43 5.97 10.13 -0.64
CA TRP A 43 5.43 9.38 0.48
C TRP A 43 5.14 7.92 0.09
N TYR A 44 4.44 7.70 -1.03
CA TYR A 44 4.16 6.36 -1.56
C TYR A 44 5.44 5.56 -1.82
N LYS A 45 6.44 6.18 -2.48
CA LYS A 45 7.75 5.55 -2.72
C LYS A 45 8.45 5.12 -1.43
N ASN A 46 8.38 5.95 -0.39
CA ASN A 46 8.98 5.64 0.91
C ASN A 46 8.25 4.50 1.63
N GLU A 47 6.91 4.49 1.61
CA GLU A 47 6.12 3.43 2.21
C GLU A 47 6.29 2.08 1.49
N VAL A 48 6.36 2.09 0.16
CA VAL A 48 6.71 0.90 -0.64
C VAL A 48 8.07 0.34 -0.23
N LYS A 49 9.11 1.20 -0.11
CA LYS A 49 10.45 0.75 0.31
C LYS A 49 10.44 0.11 1.70
N LYS A 50 9.75 0.71 2.67
CA LYS A 50 9.64 0.16 4.03
C LYS A 50 8.91 -1.19 4.04
N LYS A 51 7.72 -1.24 3.42
CA LYS A 51 6.90 -2.47 3.38
C LYS A 51 7.55 -3.59 2.61
N ARG A 52 8.25 -3.29 1.50
CA ARG A 52 9.02 -4.27 0.74
C ARG A 52 10.14 -4.88 1.58
N ARG A 53 10.87 -4.08 2.36
CA ARG A 53 11.91 -4.62 3.27
C ARG A 53 11.31 -5.54 4.33
N LEU A 54 10.19 -5.15 4.95
CA LEU A 54 9.49 -6.00 5.91
C LEU A 54 9.00 -7.30 5.27
N SER A 55 8.48 -7.24 4.04
CA SER A 55 8.04 -8.42 3.27
C SER A 55 9.19 -9.41 3.06
N VAL A 56 10.34 -8.92 2.61
CA VAL A 56 11.52 -9.75 2.35
C VAL A 56 12.04 -10.37 3.63
N LEU A 57 12.09 -9.61 4.73
CA LEU A 57 12.50 -10.15 6.04
C LEU A 57 11.56 -11.25 6.53
N LEU A 58 10.25 -11.06 6.37
CA LEU A 58 9.26 -12.07 6.77
C LEU A 58 9.39 -13.35 5.93
N LEU A 59 9.54 -13.22 4.60
CA LEU A 59 9.74 -14.36 3.70
C LEU A 59 11.04 -15.11 4.02
N LEU A 60 12.13 -14.39 4.30
CA LEU A 60 13.39 -15.00 4.73
C LEU A 60 13.24 -15.74 6.07
N ALA A 61 12.52 -15.16 7.03
CA ALA A 61 12.26 -15.81 8.32
C ALA A 61 11.47 -17.12 8.13
N ILE A 62 10.40 -17.10 7.33
CA ILE A 62 9.62 -18.31 7.01
C ILE A 62 10.49 -19.34 6.30
N LEU A 63 11.31 -18.93 5.33
CA LEU A 63 12.22 -19.83 4.62
C LEU A 63 13.21 -20.51 5.57
N ILE A 64 13.84 -19.75 6.47
CA ILE A 64 14.78 -20.28 7.47
C ILE A 64 14.08 -21.30 8.37
N ILE A 65 12.86 -21.00 8.84
CA ILE A 65 12.07 -21.94 9.65
C ILE A 65 11.79 -23.23 8.88
N MET A 66 11.37 -23.13 7.61
CA MET A 66 11.09 -24.29 6.76
C MET A 66 12.34 -25.15 6.52
N VAL A 67 13.48 -24.52 6.26
CA VAL A 67 14.77 -25.22 6.11
C VAL A 67 15.19 -25.90 7.41
N ALA A 68 15.00 -25.26 8.56
CA ALA A 68 15.29 -25.85 9.86
C ALA A 68 14.42 -27.07 10.15
N ILE A 69 13.11 -26.98 9.89
CA ILE A 69 12.17 -28.11 9.99
C ILE A 69 12.64 -29.26 9.09
N GLY A 70 12.89 -28.99 7.81
CA GLY A 70 13.35 -30.01 6.87
C GLY A 70 14.67 -30.65 7.28
N SER A 71 15.62 -29.85 7.79
CA SER A 71 16.90 -30.35 8.28
C SER A 71 16.74 -31.27 9.51
N ILE A 72 15.87 -30.90 10.46
CA ILE A 72 15.60 -31.73 11.63
C ILE A 72 14.94 -33.06 11.21
N GLN A 73 13.89 -32.99 10.37
CA GLN A 73 13.09 -34.14 9.96
C GLN A 73 13.86 -35.12 9.06
N ILE A 74 14.64 -34.61 8.10
CA ILE A 74 15.30 -35.44 7.08
C ILE A 74 16.71 -35.85 7.50
N LEU A 75 17.49 -34.94 8.11
CA LEU A 75 18.92 -35.14 8.31
C LEU A 75 19.29 -35.54 9.75
N LYS A 76 18.44 -35.26 10.75
CA LYS A 76 18.75 -35.54 12.16
C LYS A 76 17.94 -36.72 12.69
N LEU A 77 16.62 -36.67 12.54
CA LEU A 77 15.68 -37.65 13.11
C LEU A 77 15.95 -39.13 12.73
N PRO A 78 16.37 -39.47 11.50
CA PRO A 78 16.66 -40.86 11.12
C PRO A 78 17.93 -41.45 11.76
N PHE A 79 18.86 -40.60 12.20
CA PHE A 79 20.18 -41.02 12.68
C PHE A 79 20.32 -40.96 14.21
N ILE A 80 19.27 -40.56 14.92
CA ILE A 80 19.23 -40.51 16.38
C ILE A 80 18.62 -41.81 16.91
N ASN A 81 19.42 -42.57 17.66
CA ASN A 81 19.00 -43.82 18.28
C ASN A 81 18.41 -43.63 19.69
N ASP A 82 18.71 -42.50 20.34
CA ASP A 82 18.18 -42.17 21.66
C ASP A 82 16.74 -41.65 21.59
N VAL A 83 15.85 -42.26 22.38
CA VAL A 83 14.40 -42.02 22.33
C VAL A 83 14.06 -40.62 22.86
N ASP A 84 14.70 -40.20 23.95
CA ASP A 84 14.43 -38.90 24.59
C ASP A 84 14.87 -37.74 23.69
N THR A 85 16.06 -37.85 23.10
CA THR A 85 16.57 -36.88 22.13
C THR A 85 15.67 -36.81 20.89
N LYS A 86 15.19 -37.95 20.39
CA LYS A 86 14.29 -38.02 19.23
C LYS A 86 12.94 -37.34 19.51
N LEU A 87 12.38 -37.53 20.71
CA LEU A 87 11.16 -36.88 21.13
C LEU A 87 11.32 -35.36 21.19
N LEU A 88 12.43 -34.87 21.76
CA LEU A 88 12.73 -33.45 21.88
C LEU A 88 12.82 -32.78 20.49
N PHE A 89 13.57 -33.35 19.55
CA PHE A 89 13.67 -32.80 18.19
C PHE A 89 12.33 -32.81 17.44
N THR A 90 11.49 -33.83 17.68
CA THR A 90 10.15 -33.88 17.11
C THR A 90 9.27 -32.75 17.65
N GLN A 91 9.31 -32.50 18.96
CA GLN A 91 8.57 -31.39 19.59
C GLN A 91 9.05 -30.02 19.08
N ILE A 92 10.36 -29.81 18.96
CA ILE A 92 10.92 -28.58 18.39
C ILE A 92 10.44 -28.39 16.95
N SER A 93 10.49 -29.44 16.13
CA SER A 93 10.04 -29.37 14.74
C SER A 93 8.54 -29.07 14.65
N LEU A 94 7.71 -29.63 15.54
CA LEU A 94 6.28 -29.37 15.57
C LEU A 94 5.97 -27.94 16.03
N GLY A 95 6.73 -27.43 17.01
CA GLY A 95 6.66 -26.04 17.47
C GLY A 95 7.03 -25.06 16.36
N LEU A 96 8.13 -25.32 15.64
CA LEU A 96 8.55 -24.54 14.48
C LEU A 96 7.51 -24.55 13.37
N LEU A 97 6.89 -25.71 13.10
CA LEU A 97 5.83 -25.82 12.10
C LEU A 97 4.59 -25.01 12.49
N THR A 98 4.20 -25.07 13.76
CA THR A 98 3.09 -24.27 14.29
C THR A 98 3.38 -22.77 14.16
N LEU A 99 4.61 -22.36 14.47
CA LEU A 99 5.05 -20.97 14.31
C LEU A 99 5.04 -20.52 12.85
N ALA A 100 5.50 -21.37 11.91
CA ALA A 100 5.47 -21.07 10.48
C ALA A 100 4.03 -20.87 9.98
N VAL A 101 3.10 -21.73 10.40
CA VAL A 101 1.68 -21.61 10.04
C VAL A 101 1.08 -20.31 10.60
N LEU A 102 1.40 -19.95 11.84
CA LEU A 102 0.96 -18.69 12.45
C LEU A 102 1.49 -17.48 11.69
N LEU A 103 2.79 -17.46 11.37
CA LEU A 103 3.41 -16.37 10.61
C LEU A 103 2.83 -16.24 9.20
N PHE A 104 2.60 -17.36 8.51
CA PHE A 104 1.98 -17.36 7.19
C PHE A 104 0.54 -16.86 7.24
N THR A 105 -0.21 -17.25 8.27
CA THR A 105 -1.59 -16.79 8.48
C THR A 105 -1.63 -15.30 8.81
N ALA A 106 -0.71 -14.83 9.66
CA ALA A 106 -0.54 -13.43 9.96
C ALA A 106 -0.15 -12.61 8.72
N ASP A 107 0.79 -13.12 7.91
CA ASP A 107 1.15 -12.49 6.63
C ASP A 107 -0.06 -12.36 5.71
N ARG A 108 -0.89 -13.42 5.61
CA ARG A 108 -2.10 -13.39 4.79
C ARG A 108 -3.14 -12.41 5.32
N ALA A 109 -3.34 -12.33 6.64
CA ALA A 109 -4.29 -11.42 7.28
C ALA A 109 -3.86 -9.94 7.17
N PHE A 110 -2.58 -9.65 7.40
CA PHE A 110 -2.03 -8.29 7.36
C PHE A 110 -1.48 -7.90 5.98
N ARG A 111 -1.44 -8.84 5.04
CA ARG A 111 -0.87 -8.72 3.68
C ARG A 111 0.45 -7.97 3.67
N ILE A 112 1.36 -8.36 4.58
CA ILE A 112 2.66 -7.69 4.70
C ILE A 112 3.43 -7.84 3.39
N THR A 113 3.41 -9.04 2.81
CA THR A 113 4.10 -9.38 1.55
C THR A 113 3.44 -8.88 0.26
N GLY A 114 2.12 -8.73 0.21
CA GLY A 114 1.39 -8.30 -0.99
C GLY A 114 0.93 -6.85 -0.98
N GLY A 115 0.98 -6.20 0.19
CA GLY A 115 0.39 -4.89 0.43
C GLY A 115 1.04 -3.75 -0.33
N TRP A 116 2.35 -3.80 -0.53
CA TRP A 116 3.11 -2.78 -1.24
C TRP A 116 2.69 -2.64 -2.72
N MET A 117 2.06 -3.66 -3.31
CA MET A 117 1.57 -3.60 -4.69
C MET A 117 0.37 -2.65 -4.82
N ASN A 118 -0.52 -2.59 -3.81
CA ASN A 118 -1.63 -1.62 -3.79
C ASN A 118 -1.09 -0.18 -3.83
N TYR A 119 -0.04 0.10 -3.05
CA TYR A 119 0.64 1.40 -3.06
C TYR A 119 1.25 1.74 -4.43
N ILE A 120 1.84 0.77 -5.13
CA ILE A 120 2.36 0.98 -6.49
C ILE A 120 1.23 1.27 -7.48
N ASN A 121 0.13 0.51 -7.40
CA ASN A 121 -1.02 0.74 -8.28
C ASN A 121 -1.58 2.15 -8.09
N THR A 122 -1.76 2.60 -6.85
CA THR A 122 -2.19 3.98 -6.57
C THR A 122 -1.18 5.01 -7.09
N MET A 123 0.12 4.77 -6.92
CA MET A 123 1.17 5.64 -7.44
C MET A 123 1.09 5.79 -8.96
N ILE A 124 0.90 4.69 -9.70
CA ILE A 124 0.75 4.71 -11.18
C ILE A 124 -0.50 5.52 -11.58
N VAL A 125 -1.60 5.36 -10.85
CA VAL A 125 -2.82 6.16 -11.08
C VAL A 125 -2.53 7.64 -10.86
N ILE A 126 -1.84 8.02 -9.79
CA ILE A 126 -1.46 9.41 -9.50
C ILE A 126 -0.56 9.99 -10.61
N GLU A 127 0.47 9.25 -11.03
CA GLU A 127 1.37 9.66 -12.11
C GLU A 127 0.61 9.84 -13.44
N THR A 128 -0.37 8.98 -13.73
CA THR A 128 -1.24 9.09 -14.91
C THR A 128 -2.11 10.34 -14.84
N ARG A 129 -2.76 10.60 -13.69
CA ARG A 129 -3.56 11.82 -13.49
C ARG A 129 -2.71 13.09 -13.58
N HIS A 130 -1.44 13.01 -13.19
CA HIS A 130 -0.53 14.15 -13.32
C HIS A 130 -0.20 14.42 -14.78
N ALA A 131 0.04 13.40 -15.59
CA ALA A 131 0.21 13.57 -17.03
C ALA A 131 -1.03 14.20 -17.69
N GLU A 132 -2.24 13.78 -17.30
CA GLU A 132 -3.50 14.40 -17.74
C GLU A 132 -3.59 15.87 -17.34
N PHE A 133 -3.28 16.19 -16.08
CA PHE A 133 -3.22 17.57 -15.58
C PHE A 133 -2.28 18.44 -16.42
N ILE A 134 -1.05 17.97 -16.68
CA ILE A 134 -0.08 18.72 -17.49
C ILE A 134 -0.60 18.95 -18.92
N ALA A 135 -1.22 17.93 -19.53
CA ALA A 135 -1.78 18.05 -20.87
C ALA A 135 -2.93 19.08 -20.93
N GLU A 136 -3.84 19.05 -19.96
CA GLU A 136 -4.93 20.03 -19.85
C GLU A 136 -4.42 21.43 -19.55
N TRP A 137 -3.38 21.54 -18.72
CA TRP A 137 -2.75 22.82 -18.40
C TRP A 137 -2.12 23.48 -19.63
N ILE A 138 -1.37 22.72 -20.43
CA ILE A 138 -0.77 23.20 -21.68
C ILE A 138 -1.85 23.63 -22.68
N LYS A 139 -2.96 22.87 -22.77
CA LYS A 139 -4.10 23.22 -23.63
C LYS A 139 -4.74 24.54 -23.19
N ASN A 140 -4.92 24.74 -21.89
CA ASN A 140 -5.45 25.98 -21.34
C ASN A 140 -4.53 27.17 -21.66
N ASP A 141 -3.23 26.99 -21.44
CA ASP A 141 -2.22 28.02 -21.72
C ASP A 141 -2.20 28.40 -23.21
N GLY A 142 -2.28 27.42 -24.12
CA GLY A 142 -2.28 27.66 -25.56
C GLY A 142 -3.55 28.32 -26.13
N THR A 143 -4.68 28.28 -25.42
CA THR A 143 -5.98 28.73 -25.95
C THR A 143 -6.52 30.01 -25.30
N GLN A 144 -6.20 30.27 -24.03
CA GLN A 144 -6.82 31.34 -23.25
C GLN A 144 -5.90 32.53 -22.95
N HIS A 145 -4.72 32.61 -23.56
CA HIS A 145 -3.73 33.67 -23.31
C HIS A 145 -4.27 35.11 -23.47
N GLN A 146 -5.30 35.30 -24.30
CA GLN A 146 -5.90 36.61 -24.59
C GLN A 146 -7.05 36.99 -23.63
N GLN A 147 -7.51 36.07 -22.77
CA GLN A 147 -8.62 36.29 -21.82
C GLN A 147 -8.20 35.88 -20.40
N PRO A 148 -7.53 36.79 -19.64
CA PRO A 148 -6.91 36.46 -18.35
C PRO A 148 -7.87 35.87 -17.31
N THR A 149 -9.12 36.36 -17.27
CA THR A 149 -10.14 35.88 -16.32
C THR A 149 -10.57 34.44 -16.62
N GLU A 150 -10.76 34.12 -17.91
CA GLU A 150 -11.17 32.79 -18.36
C GLU A 150 -10.02 31.79 -18.22
N HIS A 151 -8.79 32.22 -18.55
CA HIS A 151 -7.57 31.45 -18.33
C HIS A 151 -7.40 31.04 -16.86
N TYR A 152 -7.63 31.97 -15.94
CA TYR A 152 -7.57 31.71 -14.50
C TYR A 152 -8.69 30.78 -14.00
N ARG A 153 -9.93 31.00 -14.47
CA ARG A 153 -11.08 30.14 -14.12
C ARG A 153 -10.82 28.70 -14.51
N GLN A 154 -10.44 28.48 -15.76
CA GLN A 154 -10.19 27.14 -16.31
C GLN A 154 -8.97 26.47 -15.66
N ALA A 155 -7.90 27.22 -15.37
CA ALA A 155 -6.75 26.71 -14.61
C ALA A 155 -7.14 26.22 -13.21
N THR A 156 -8.04 26.94 -12.53
CA THR A 156 -8.52 26.56 -11.20
C THR A 156 -9.37 25.29 -11.27
N GLU A 157 -10.19 25.15 -12.30
CA GLU A 157 -11.00 23.94 -12.54
C GLU A 157 -10.13 22.70 -12.80
N ILE A 158 -9.12 22.84 -13.66
CA ILE A 158 -8.15 21.76 -13.96
C ILE A 158 -7.42 21.33 -12.68
N ALA A 159 -6.93 22.28 -11.89
CA ALA A 159 -6.25 21.99 -10.63
C ALA A 159 -7.17 21.30 -9.61
N ALA A 160 -8.43 21.77 -9.47
CA ALA A 160 -9.41 21.16 -8.57
C ALA A 160 -9.78 19.74 -9.00
N ALA A 161 -9.97 19.51 -10.31
CA ALA A 161 -10.26 18.19 -10.86
C ALA A 161 -9.11 17.20 -10.56
N PHE A 162 -7.87 17.62 -10.77
CA PHE A 162 -6.69 16.79 -10.47
C PHE A 162 -6.56 16.46 -8.97
N ILE A 163 -6.72 17.44 -8.08
CA ILE A 163 -6.64 17.23 -6.63
C ILE A 163 -7.72 16.24 -6.16
N ASN A 164 -8.95 16.40 -6.66
CA ASN A 164 -10.04 15.47 -6.38
C ASN A 164 -9.75 14.07 -6.94
N ALA A 165 -9.16 13.95 -8.13
CA ALA A 165 -8.80 12.66 -8.70
C ALA A 165 -7.76 11.92 -7.85
N ILE A 166 -6.76 12.62 -7.31
CA ILE A 166 -5.80 12.03 -6.36
C ILE A 166 -6.52 11.56 -5.09
N HIS A 167 -7.40 12.40 -4.53
CA HIS A 167 -8.13 12.04 -3.31
C HIS A 167 -9.01 10.80 -3.52
N LEU A 168 -9.71 10.72 -4.66
CA LEU A 168 -10.50 9.54 -5.04
C LEU A 168 -9.63 8.30 -5.20
N ALA A 169 -8.42 8.41 -5.77
CA ALA A 169 -7.49 7.29 -5.87
C ALA A 169 -7.09 6.75 -4.48
N GLN A 170 -6.85 7.64 -3.51
CA GLN A 170 -6.56 7.26 -2.12
C GLN A 170 -7.76 6.60 -1.42
N LEU A 171 -8.97 7.10 -1.65
CA LEU A 171 -10.20 6.49 -1.14
C LEU A 171 -10.41 5.09 -1.72
N GLN A 172 -10.21 4.93 -3.04
CA GLN A 172 -10.33 3.64 -3.71
C GLN A 172 -9.28 2.64 -3.21
N GLU A 173 -8.05 3.09 -2.95
CA GLU A 173 -7.03 2.26 -2.30
C GLU A 173 -7.51 1.79 -0.92
N THR A 174 -8.03 2.71 -0.10
CA THR A 174 -8.52 2.40 1.26
C THR A 174 -9.68 1.41 1.24
N GLN A 175 -10.60 1.56 0.29
CA GLN A 175 -11.69 0.60 0.07
C GLN A 175 -11.15 -0.75 -0.35
N SER A 176 -10.18 -0.78 -1.27
CA SER A 176 -9.49 -2.02 -1.68
C SER A 176 -8.86 -2.72 -0.47
N TRP A 177 -8.18 -1.98 0.40
CA TRP A 177 -7.64 -2.51 1.65
C TRP A 177 -8.71 -3.10 2.57
N SER A 178 -9.82 -2.40 2.75
CA SER A 178 -10.93 -2.86 3.60
C SER A 178 -11.57 -4.14 3.07
N THR A 179 -11.84 -4.21 1.76
CA THR A 179 -12.40 -5.40 1.11
C THR A 179 -11.45 -6.58 1.24
N GLN A 180 -10.16 -6.38 0.94
CA GLN A 180 -9.14 -7.43 1.03
C GLN A 180 -8.95 -7.96 2.46
N LEU A 181 -9.02 -7.09 3.47
CA LEU A 181 -8.97 -7.49 4.88
C LEU A 181 -10.20 -8.35 5.23
N THR A 182 -11.39 -7.90 4.83
CA THR A 182 -12.64 -8.62 5.08
C THR A 182 -12.64 -10.01 4.43
N GLU A 183 -12.14 -10.13 3.20
CA GLU A 183 -11.96 -11.42 2.52
C GLU A 183 -10.99 -12.34 3.25
N SER A 184 -9.88 -11.78 3.75
CA SER A 184 -8.87 -12.55 4.50
C SER A 184 -9.44 -13.09 5.82
N ILE A 185 -10.27 -12.31 6.52
CA ILE A 185 -10.99 -12.74 7.73
C ILE A 185 -11.97 -13.87 7.40
N LYS A 186 -12.78 -13.72 6.34
CA LYS A 186 -13.72 -14.78 5.91
C LYS A 186 -12.99 -16.09 5.55
N GLN A 187 -11.84 -16.00 4.90
CA GLN A 187 -11.02 -17.18 4.61
C GLN A 187 -10.52 -17.83 5.90
N LEU A 188 -10.08 -17.04 6.89
CA LEU A 188 -9.70 -17.55 8.21
C LEU A 188 -10.85 -18.30 8.89
N ASP A 189 -12.04 -17.69 8.92
CA ASP A 189 -13.23 -18.30 9.51
C ASP A 189 -13.60 -19.61 8.82
N SER A 190 -13.57 -19.65 7.48
CA SER A 190 -13.83 -20.88 6.73
C SER A 190 -12.84 -22.01 7.05
N LEU A 191 -11.56 -21.69 7.26
CA LEU A 191 -10.54 -22.66 7.64
C LEU A 191 -10.76 -23.19 9.06
N MET A 192 -11.22 -22.34 9.98
CA MET A 192 -11.58 -22.75 11.35
C MET A 192 -12.81 -23.66 11.36
N ILE A 193 -13.87 -23.30 10.63
CA ILE A 193 -15.09 -24.12 10.51
C ILE A 193 -14.78 -25.47 9.88
N LYS A 194 -13.99 -25.49 8.80
CA LYS A 194 -13.60 -26.74 8.12
C LYS A 194 -12.82 -27.68 9.06
N LYS A 195 -11.86 -27.16 9.82
CA LYS A 195 -11.13 -27.95 10.83
C LYS A 195 -12.05 -28.53 11.91
N GLN A 196 -13.11 -27.80 12.28
CA GLN A 196 -14.06 -28.25 13.30
C GLN A 196 -15.02 -29.33 12.77
N GLN A 197 -15.40 -29.27 11.50
CA GLN A 197 -16.19 -30.30 10.83
C GLN A 197 -15.39 -31.60 10.64
N GLU A 198 -14.11 -31.51 10.24
CA GLU A 198 -13.22 -32.67 10.13
C GLU A 198 -12.98 -33.35 11.49
N LYS A 199 -12.97 -32.59 12.59
CA LYS A 199 -12.82 -33.13 13.95
C LYS A 199 -14.07 -33.83 14.49
N ASN A 200 -15.26 -33.46 14.01
CA ASN A 200 -16.55 -34.02 14.46
C ASN A 200 -17.07 -35.15 13.54
N GLY A 201 -16.41 -35.40 12.41
CA GLY A 201 -16.76 -36.45 11.45
C GLY A 201 -15.90 -37.72 11.53
N ASN A 202 -14.93 -37.77 12.46
CA ASN A 202 -14.18 -38.96 12.89
C ASN A 202 -14.64 -39.37 14.29
#